data_AF-A0A3Q0J240-F1
#
_entry.id   AF-A0A3Q0J240-F1
#
_cell.length_a   1.000
_cell.length_b   1.000
_cell.length_c   1.000
_cell.angle_alpha   90.00
_cell.angle_beta   90.00
_cell.angle_gamma   90.00
#
_symmetry.space_group_name_H-M   'P 1'
#
loop_
_entity.id
_entity.type
_entity.pdbx_description
1 polymer ?
#
loop_
_entity_poly.entity_id
_entity_poly.type
_entity_poly.pdbx_seq_one_letter_code
_entity_poly.pdbx_strand_id
1 'polypeptide(L)'
;MENIFHGVHKKWKFPIEVLLSFLEKSPNLTRFTEHFNKVSYWARTRILEQNEARDREKYVVKFIKIMKHLRKMNNFNSYLGLLSALKTCFIYQTAILLNKY
;
A
#
# COMPACT_ATOMS: atom_id res chain seq x y z
N MET A 1 -12.06 -37.47 -28.44
CA MET A 1 -11.28 -36.80 -27.39
C MET A 1 -11.52 -35.31 -27.49
N GLU A 2 -12.75 -34.90 -27.22
CA GLU A 2 -13.22 -33.52 -27.16
C GLU A 2 -14.00 -33.38 -25.85
N ASN A 3 -13.92 -32.21 -25.20
CA ASN A 3 -14.65 -31.79 -23.98
C ASN A 3 -13.97 -31.97 -22.61
N ILE A 4 -12.92 -31.19 -22.33
CA ILE A 4 -12.49 -30.95 -20.92
C ILE A 4 -12.39 -29.44 -20.56
N PHE A 5 -12.46 -28.50 -21.51
CA PHE A 5 -12.15 -27.09 -21.22
C PHE A 5 -13.34 -26.11 -21.18
N HIS A 6 -14.57 -26.56 -20.86
CA HIS A 6 -15.72 -25.66 -20.66
C HIS A 6 -15.92 -25.18 -19.20
N GLY A 7 -14.86 -25.10 -18.39
CA GLY A 7 -14.95 -24.78 -16.95
C GLY A 7 -14.18 -23.56 -16.44
N VAL A 8 -13.36 -22.88 -17.25
CA VAL A 8 -12.33 -21.94 -16.75
C VAL A 8 -12.82 -20.47 -16.66
N HIS A 9 -14.12 -20.27 -16.41
CA HIS A 9 -14.68 -18.93 -16.15
C HIS A 9 -15.32 -18.78 -14.76
N LYS A 10 -14.89 -19.56 -13.76
CA LYS A 10 -15.17 -19.20 -12.36
C LYS A 10 -14.17 -18.13 -11.95
N LYS A 11 -14.57 -16.85 -12.01
CA LYS A 11 -13.89 -15.74 -11.34
C LYS A 11 -13.68 -16.17 -9.88
N TRP A 12 -12.43 -16.41 -9.49
CA TRP A 12 -12.05 -16.72 -8.12
C TRP A 12 -12.34 -15.52 -7.21
N LYS A 13 -13.59 -15.35 -6.80
CA LYS A 13 -13.95 -14.51 -5.66
C LYS A 13 -13.75 -15.37 -4.42
N PHE A 14 -12.54 -15.37 -3.90
CA PHE A 14 -12.29 -15.95 -2.59
C PHE A 14 -12.99 -15.09 -1.52
N PRO A 15 -13.81 -15.66 -0.63
CA PRO A 15 -14.44 -14.93 0.47
C PRO A 15 -13.37 -14.32 1.39
N ILE A 16 -13.61 -13.12 1.91
CA ILE A 16 -12.68 -12.42 2.82
C ILE A 16 -12.37 -13.28 4.06
N GLU A 17 -13.36 -14.03 4.53
CA GLU A 17 -13.26 -14.96 5.67
C GLU A 17 -12.18 -16.03 5.45
N VAL A 18 -12.04 -16.52 4.21
CA VAL A 18 -10.99 -17.48 3.86
C VAL A 18 -9.62 -16.82 3.98
N LEU A 19 -9.46 -15.58 3.48
CA LEU A 19 -8.22 -14.82 3.59
C LEU A 19 -7.86 -14.53 5.06
N LEU A 20 -8.84 -14.18 5.88
CA LEU A 20 -8.67 -13.95 7.31
C LEU A 20 -8.21 -15.23 8.03
N SER A 21 -8.80 -16.38 7.71
CA SER A 21 -8.39 -17.66 8.30
C SER A 21 -6.94 -18.04 7.97
N PHE A 22 -6.45 -17.67 6.77
CA PHE A 22 -5.06 -17.90 6.38
C PHE A 22 -4.10 -16.98 7.16
N LEU A 23 -4.51 -15.73 7.41
CA LEU A 23 -3.72 -14.77 8.20
C LEU A 23 -3.67 -15.19 9.68
N GLU A 24 -4.78 -15.64 10.27
CA GLU A 24 -4.82 -16.14 11.65
C GLU A 24 -3.88 -17.33 11.86
N LYS A 25 -3.81 -18.24 10.88
CA LYS A 25 -2.94 -19.42 10.93
C LYS A 25 -1.46 -19.09 10.65
N SER A 26 -1.14 -17.87 10.27
CA SER A 26 0.22 -17.47 9.87
C SER A 26 0.66 -16.18 10.57
N PRO A 27 0.98 -16.23 11.88
CA PRO A 27 1.22 -15.04 12.70
C PRO A 27 2.39 -14.19 12.21
N ASN A 28 3.42 -14.79 11.60
CA ASN A 28 4.56 -14.07 11.04
C ASN A 28 4.16 -13.26 9.80
N LEU A 29 3.35 -13.84 8.92
CA LEU A 29 2.84 -13.15 7.73
C LEU A 29 1.87 -12.02 8.12
N THR A 30 1.05 -12.26 9.14
CA THR A 30 0.15 -11.24 9.70
C THR A 30 0.93 -10.07 10.27
N ARG A 31 1.93 -10.31 11.13
CA ARG A 31 2.81 -9.23 11.65
C ARG A 31 3.53 -8.48 10.52
N PHE A 32 4.01 -9.19 9.51
CA PHE A 32 4.66 -8.58 8.35
C PHE A 32 3.71 -7.64 7.59
N THR A 33 2.48 -8.09 7.34
CA THR A 33 1.46 -7.33 6.62
C THR A 33 0.92 -6.17 7.45
N GLU A 34 0.71 -6.37 8.74
CA GLU A 34 0.32 -5.31 9.68
C GLU A 34 1.36 -4.20 9.75
N HIS A 35 2.65 -4.54 9.83
CA HIS A 35 3.72 -3.56 9.84
C HIS A 35 3.72 -2.73 8.55
N PHE A 36 3.59 -3.39 7.40
CA PHE A 36 3.46 -2.71 6.10
C PHE A 36 2.28 -1.73 6.09
N ASN A 37 1.10 -2.17 6.57
CA ASN A 37 -0.11 -1.35 6.62
C ASN A 37 0.03 -0.16 7.58
N LYS A 38 0.60 -0.39 8.77
CA LYS A 38 0.85 0.68 9.76
C LYS A 38 1.78 1.75 9.17
N VAL A 39 2.89 1.35 8.56
CA VAL A 39 3.83 2.28 7.92
C VAL A 39 3.17 3.05 6.77
N SER A 40 2.44 2.35 5.88
CA SER A 40 1.82 2.99 4.72
C SER A 40 0.70 3.96 5.12
N TYR A 41 -0.10 3.59 6.11
CA TYR A 41 -1.18 4.43 6.62
C TYR A 41 -0.62 5.66 7.31
N TRP A 42 0.32 5.48 8.24
CA TRP A 42 0.98 6.59 8.94
C TRP A 42 1.58 7.61 7.96
N ALA A 43 2.32 7.16 6.94
CA ALA A 43 2.92 8.06 5.97
C ALA A 43 1.88 8.82 5.13
N ARG A 44 0.81 8.14 4.69
CA ARG A 44 -0.31 8.80 3.98
C ARG A 44 -0.96 9.86 4.84
N THR A 45 -1.29 9.53 6.08
CA THR A 45 -1.90 10.46 7.04
C THR A 45 -1.03 11.70 7.21
N ARG A 46 0.28 11.55 7.42
CA ARG A 46 1.19 12.70 7.58
C ARG A 46 1.25 13.61 6.37
N ILE A 47 1.18 13.06 5.16
CA ILE A 47 1.15 13.86 3.93
C ILE A 47 -0.21 14.54 3.77
N LEU A 48 -1.30 13.80 3.92
CA LEU A 48 -2.66 14.31 3.66
C LEU A 48 -3.16 15.28 4.75
N GLU A 49 -2.58 15.24 5.95
CA GLU A 49 -2.83 16.24 7.01
C GLU A 49 -2.31 17.65 6.66
N GLN A 50 -1.45 17.80 5.65
CA GLN A 50 -0.92 19.12 5.29
C GLN A 50 -1.83 19.82 4.27
N ASN A 51 -2.33 21.00 4.65
CA ASN A 51 -3.22 21.82 3.81
C ASN A 51 -2.49 22.39 2.57
N GLU A 52 -1.27 22.85 2.75
CA GLU A 52 -0.48 23.50 1.69
C GLU A 52 0.33 22.49 0.87
N ALA A 53 0.33 22.67 -0.46
CA ALA A 53 1.07 21.80 -1.37
C ALA A 53 2.58 21.80 -1.09
N ARG A 54 3.13 22.97 -0.74
CA ARG A 54 4.53 23.14 -0.37
C ARG A 54 4.90 22.33 0.87
N ASP A 55 3.99 22.21 1.83
CA ASP A 55 4.26 21.42 3.05
C ASP A 55 4.14 19.93 2.76
N ARG A 56 3.17 19.50 1.95
CA ARG A 56 3.11 18.11 1.46
C ARG A 56 4.42 17.68 0.80
N GLU A 57 4.98 18.53 -0.05
CA GLU A 57 6.25 18.29 -0.73
C GLU A 57 7.40 18.05 0.27
N LYS A 58 7.50 18.85 1.35
CA LYS A 58 8.53 18.66 2.39
C LYS A 58 8.44 17.27 3.04
N TYR A 59 7.24 16.77 3.32
CA TYR A 59 7.04 15.42 3.88
C TYR A 59 7.42 14.33 2.88
N VAL A 60 7.02 14.47 1.61
CA VAL A 60 7.41 13.53 0.55
C VAL A 60 8.93 13.45 0.40
N VAL A 61 9.61 14.59 0.35
CA VAL A 61 11.08 14.64 0.27
C VAL A 61 11.73 13.98 1.49
N LYS A 62 11.20 14.21 2.69
CA LYS A 62 11.66 13.55 3.93
C LYS A 62 11.49 12.03 3.85
N PHE A 63 10.34 11.54 3.39
CA PHE A 63 10.11 10.10 3.24
C PHE A 63 11.01 9.46 2.18
N ILE A 64 11.30 10.14 1.07
CA ILE A 64 12.27 9.66 0.07
C ILE A 64 13.66 9.48 0.70
N LYS A 65 14.11 10.42 1.55
CA LYS A 65 15.38 10.27 2.29
C LYS A 65 15.35 9.04 3.20
N ILE A 66 14.27 8.86 3.97
CA ILE A 66 14.09 7.67 4.84
C ILE A 66 14.11 6.37 4.01
N MET A 67 13.42 6.33 2.87
CA MET A 67 13.42 5.18 1.97
C MET A 67 14.82 4.81 1.48
N LYS A 68 15.68 5.80 1.17
CA LYS A 68 17.08 5.55 0.81
C LYS A 68 17.84 4.83 1.94
N HIS A 69 17.60 5.22 3.20
CA HIS A 69 18.20 4.55 4.35
C HIS A 69 17.65 3.13 4.55
N LEU A 70 16.33 2.95 4.44
CA LEU A 70 15.69 1.63 4.57
C LEU A 70 16.21 0.63 3.52
N ARG A 71 16.42 1.09 2.28
CA ARG A 71 17.03 0.28 1.22
C ARG A 71 18.46 -0.15 1.56
N LYS A 72 19.29 0.73 2.15
CA LYS A 72 20.65 0.39 2.57
C LYS A 72 20.68 -0.63 3.71
N MET A 73 19.67 -0.62 4.57
CA MET A 73 19.52 -1.56 5.69
C MET A 73 18.79 -2.86 5.31
N ASN A 74 18.44 -3.05 4.03
CA ASN A 74 17.60 -4.16 3.57
C ASN A 74 16.23 -4.27 4.28
N ASN A 75 15.72 -3.18 4.85
CA ASN A 75 14.38 -3.14 5.45
C ASN A 75 13.33 -2.88 4.36
N PHE A 76 13.09 -3.91 3.55
CA PHE A 76 12.20 -3.81 2.39
C PHE A 76 10.72 -3.67 2.76
N ASN A 77 10.28 -4.24 3.88
CA ASN A 77 8.89 -4.11 4.30
C ASN A 77 8.51 -2.64 4.52
N SER A 78 9.27 -1.92 5.36
CA SER A 78 9.01 -0.49 5.59
C SER A 78 9.27 0.36 4.35
N TYR A 79 10.30 0.02 3.56
CA TYR A 79 10.59 0.72 2.30
C TYR A 79 9.40 0.64 1.34
N LEU A 80 8.85 -0.56 1.15
CA LEU A 80 7.70 -0.78 0.27
C LEU A 80 6.42 -0.15 0.87
N GLY A 81 6.27 -0.16 2.19
CA GLY A 81 5.16 0.52 2.87
C GLY A 81 5.15 2.03 2.59
N LEU A 82 6.31 2.69 2.69
CA LEU A 82 6.46 4.10 2.32
C LEU A 82 6.25 4.33 0.82
N LEU A 83 6.81 3.48 -0.04
CA LEU A 83 6.60 3.57 -1.49
C LEU A 83 5.12 3.48 -1.85
N SER A 84 4.38 2.56 -1.23
CA SER A 84 2.95 2.41 -1.42
C SER A 84 2.19 3.68 -1.00
N ALA A 85 2.54 4.25 0.15
CA ALA A 85 1.94 5.49 0.64
C ALA A 85 2.13 6.65 -0.36
N LEU A 86 3.35 6.85 -0.85
CA LEU A 86 3.67 7.93 -1.79
C LEU A 86 2.89 7.80 -3.11
N LYS A 87 2.82 6.58 -3.67
CA LYS A 87 2.03 6.33 -4.89
C LYS A 87 0.56 6.68 -4.70
N THR A 88 -0.02 6.27 -3.58
CA THR A 88 -1.41 6.54 -3.26
C THR A 88 -1.68 8.03 -3.06
N CYS A 89 -0.81 8.76 -2.34
CA CYS A 89 -0.95 10.21 -2.17
C CYS A 89 -0.94 10.98 -3.50
N PHE A 90 -0.10 10.56 -4.46
CA PHE A 90 -0.06 11.19 -5.78
C PHE A 90 -1.41 11.06 -6.51
N ILE A 91 -2.02 9.88 -6.47
CA ILE A 91 -3.34 9.62 -7.06
C ILE A 91 -4.43 10.47 -6.39
N TYR A 92 -4.43 10.56 -5.06
CA TYR A 92 -5.40 11.40 -4.33
C TYR A 92 -5.22 12.89 -4.66
N GLN A 93 -3.98 13.37 -4.77
CA GLN A 93 -3.71 14.75 -5.16
C GLN A 93 -4.23 15.06 -6.57
N THR A 94 -4.02 14.14 -7.52
CA THR A 94 -4.55 14.30 -8.89
C THR A 94 -6.09 14.28 -8.91
N ALA A 95 -6.72 13.43 -8.10
CA ALA A 95 -8.18 13.36 -8.01
C ALA A 95 -8.78 14.66 -7.42
N ILE A 96 -8.15 15.25 -6.41
CA ILE A 96 -8.58 16.54 -5.82
C ILE A 96 -8.49 17.66 -6.85
N LEU A 97 -7.42 17.69 -7.66
CA LEU A 97 -7.28 18.69 -8.71
C LEU A 97 -8.35 18.53 -9.79
N LEU A 98 -8.63 17.30 -10.23
CA LEU A 98 -9.67 17.04 -11.23
C LEU A 98 -11.07 17.43 -10.75
N ASN A 99 -11.41 17.20 -9.48
CA ASN A 99 -12.70 17.59 -8.91
C ASN A 99 -12.85 19.10 -8.67
N LYS A 100 -11.78 19.89 -8.84
CA LYS A 100 -11.80 21.35 -8.70
C LYS A 100 -12.10 22.08 -10.04
N TYR A 101 -12.13 21.35 -11.15
CA TYR A 101 -12.46 21.83 -12.49
C TYR A 101 -13.68 21.08 -13.04
#